data_AF-A0A1J3JQG2-F1
#
_entry.id   AF-A0A1J3JQG2-F1
#
_cell.length_a   1.000
_cell.length_b   1.000
_cell.length_c   1.000
_cell.angle_alpha   90.00
_cell.angle_beta   90.00
_cell.angle_gamma   90.00
#
_symmetry.space_group_name_H-M   'P 1'
#
loop_
_entity.id
_entity.type
_entity.pdbx_description
1 polymer ?
#
loop_
_entity_poly.entity_id
_entity_poly.type
_entity_poly.pdbx_seq_one_letter_code
_entity_poly.pdbx_strand_id
1 'polypeptide(L)'
;MSLRPRQSTGVSSPANQRKKAPKDSTTPRAIRNNRVPSYLKPGAAVEISSDESGFRGSWFPGRVVTAPSSDKDFVKCQVEYTTLFFDKELKKPLKEVVHTAQLRPPAPSLSESEKKRDFAVGEKVDAYYNDGWWEGEVMKVLGDGKFSVYFRTSREQIEFHRDQLRYQREWVNGAWKPPLEETEEEESEDDKVDDTEEEEDLLSQVDPETARAIAKQMFSSGTIVEVSSEEEGFKGSWFVAKVIERIGEDNYLVEYRDLREENGVEPLKEEADFLHMRPLPPPSEDYTDFAVGDKVDAFYNDGWWVGDVIESLQDGRVGIFFRQSREKMRFGRLGLRLHKDWVNGTWQLALKRGEKRPKVLQRVSVSCDRNVRPKKEISKQVLSIGTPVEVSSEEEGFEDSWFAAKLVEYRGLDKCLVEYDKLKAEDAKEPLREEVKVIQIRPQPVERIMVNSFEKLDKVDAFYNDGWWVGVIVKILAKSNYLVNFEKTGEVLKFNHFQLRLHQEWIDGKWITSSKSQKV
;
A
#
# COMPACT_ATOMS: atom_id res chain seq x y z
N MET A 1 -57.47 54.57 74.27
CA MET A 1 -56.07 54.13 74.10
C MET A 1 -56.05 53.08 73.00
N SER A 2 -55.13 53.24 72.05
CA SER A 2 -55.22 52.77 70.66
C SER A 2 -55.45 51.27 70.46
N LEU A 3 -56.46 50.96 69.64
CA LEU A 3 -56.73 49.65 69.05
C LEU A 3 -55.89 49.48 67.77
N ARG A 4 -55.14 48.39 67.68
CA ARG A 4 -54.41 47.94 66.48
C ARG A 4 -55.37 47.32 65.46
N PRO A 5 -55.10 47.50 64.15
CA PRO A 5 -55.46 46.47 63.19
C PRO A 5 -54.34 46.10 62.20
N ARG A 6 -54.20 44.78 62.04
CA ARG A 6 -53.92 43.96 60.84
C ARG A 6 -53.14 44.57 59.67
N GLN A 7 -52.08 43.86 59.26
CA GLN A 7 -52.09 43.21 57.94
C GLN A 7 -51.21 41.96 57.93
N SER A 8 -51.71 40.96 57.22
CA SER A 8 -51.24 39.59 57.06
C SER A 8 -50.16 39.46 55.98
N THR A 9 -49.21 38.54 56.17
CA THR A 9 -48.99 37.40 55.25
C THR A 9 -47.76 36.63 55.72
N GLY A 10 -47.96 35.37 56.09
CA GLY A 10 -46.88 34.45 56.42
C GLY A 10 -47.42 33.03 56.37
N VAL A 11 -46.77 32.22 55.54
CA VAL A 11 -46.49 30.78 55.68
C VAL A 11 -46.77 29.96 54.40
N SER A 12 -45.69 29.30 53.97
CA SER A 12 -45.53 28.04 53.21
C SER A 12 -45.94 27.95 51.73
N SER A 13 -44.93 27.92 50.85
CA SER A 13 -44.49 26.73 50.09
C SER A 13 -43.42 27.09 49.04
N PRO A 14 -42.21 26.49 49.02
CA PRO A 14 -41.26 26.65 47.92
C PRO A 14 -41.42 25.52 46.90
N ALA A 15 -41.79 25.87 45.66
CA ALA A 15 -41.88 24.93 44.55
C ALA A 15 -40.76 25.16 43.51
N ASN A 16 -40.18 24.03 43.08
CA ASN A 16 -39.48 23.76 41.82
C ASN A 16 -38.02 24.23 41.61
N GLN A 17 -37.08 23.35 41.96
CA GLN A 17 -35.91 23.10 41.11
C GLN A 17 -35.74 21.59 40.87
N ARG A 18 -35.93 21.16 39.62
CA ARG A 18 -35.72 19.79 39.14
C ARG A 18 -34.22 19.50 39.05
N LYS A 19 -33.77 18.46 39.75
CA LYS A 19 -32.44 17.85 39.63
C LYS A 19 -32.33 17.06 38.31
N LYS A 20 -31.23 17.20 37.57
CA LYS A 20 -30.79 16.26 36.53
C LYS A 20 -29.32 15.86 36.75
N ALA A 21 -29.06 14.58 36.49
CA ALA A 21 -27.89 13.78 36.78
C ALA A 21 -26.59 14.22 36.04
N PRO A 22 -25.40 13.79 36.49
CA PRO A 22 -24.12 14.21 35.94
C PRO A 22 -23.85 13.54 34.60
N LYS A 23 -23.40 14.33 33.61
CA LYS A 23 -22.84 13.84 32.36
C LYS A 23 -21.34 13.69 32.51
N ASP A 24 -20.89 12.45 32.41
CA ASP A 24 -19.48 12.07 32.29
C ASP A 24 -19.00 12.47 30.88
N SER A 25 -18.14 13.48 30.81
CA SER A 25 -17.47 13.91 29.58
C SER A 25 -15.96 13.90 29.84
N THR A 26 -15.36 12.73 29.67
CA THR A 26 -13.91 12.57 29.75
C THR A 26 -13.28 12.96 28.42
N THR A 27 -12.99 14.25 28.27
CA THR A 27 -11.98 14.73 27.31
C THR A 27 -10.59 14.44 27.88
N PRO A 28 -9.64 13.87 27.10
CA PRO A 28 -8.26 13.77 27.55
C PRO A 28 -7.67 15.17 27.72
N ARG A 29 -7.28 15.45 28.96
CA ARG A 29 -6.72 16.70 29.46
C ARG A 29 -5.41 17.00 28.72
N ALA A 30 -5.42 18.02 27.86
CA ALA A 30 -4.21 18.57 27.26
C ALA A 30 -3.24 19.02 28.36
N ILE A 31 -2.10 18.33 28.48
CA ILE A 31 -1.00 18.74 29.33
C ILE A 31 -0.39 20.00 28.69
N ARG A 32 -0.73 21.17 29.23
CA ARG A 32 0.01 22.42 29.00
C ARG A 32 1.41 22.27 29.59
N ASN A 33 2.35 21.75 28.80
CA ASN A 33 3.77 21.96 29.04
C ASN A 33 4.21 23.16 28.20
N ASN A 34 4.30 24.33 28.85
CA ASN A 34 4.79 25.58 28.26
C ASN A 34 6.33 25.58 28.10
N ARG A 35 6.91 24.48 27.60
CA ARG A 35 8.36 24.37 27.39
C ARG A 35 8.70 24.84 25.97
N VAL A 36 9.51 25.89 25.88
CA VAL A 36 10.09 26.36 24.61
C VAL A 36 10.86 25.19 23.97
N PRO A 37 10.59 24.85 22.69
CA PRO A 37 11.32 23.82 21.96
C PRO A 37 12.83 24.00 22.05
N SER A 38 13.59 22.90 22.13
CA SER A 38 15.05 22.92 22.31
C SER A 38 15.78 23.71 21.23
N TYR A 39 15.33 23.62 19.97
CA TYR A 39 15.91 24.34 18.83
C TYR A 39 15.67 25.86 18.86
N LEU A 40 14.77 26.35 19.72
CA LEU A 40 14.50 27.78 19.91
C LEU A 40 15.23 28.38 21.12
N LYS A 41 16.11 27.61 21.77
CA LYS A 41 16.92 28.11 22.88
C LYS A 41 18.12 28.90 22.34
N PRO A 42 18.58 29.95 23.07
CA PRO A 42 19.82 30.64 22.72
C PRO A 42 20.98 29.67 22.51
N GLY A 43 21.73 29.86 21.42
CA GLY A 43 22.84 29.01 21.01
C GLY A 43 22.45 27.81 20.16
N ALA A 44 21.16 27.47 20.02
CA ALA A 44 20.72 26.38 19.16
C ALA A 44 20.96 26.72 17.67
N ALA A 45 21.50 25.75 16.93
CA ALA A 45 21.59 25.82 15.48
C ALA A 45 20.19 25.73 14.87
N VAL A 46 19.93 26.51 13.82
CA VAL A 46 18.67 26.57 13.09
C VAL A 46 18.92 26.84 11.61
N GLU A 47 17.93 26.50 10.78
CA GLU A 47 17.81 26.98 9.41
C GLU A 47 16.72 28.06 9.35
N ILE A 48 17.00 29.16 8.67
CA ILE A 48 16.19 30.39 8.66
C ILE A 48 15.64 30.58 7.24
N SER A 49 14.32 30.62 7.10
CA SER A 49 13.69 30.95 5.81
C SER A 49 13.53 32.44 5.63
N SER A 50 13.73 32.94 4.40
CA SER A 50 13.41 34.32 4.05
C SER A 50 12.09 34.42 3.29
N ASP A 51 11.27 35.39 3.69
CA ASP A 51 10.03 35.75 3.02
C ASP A 51 10.22 36.80 1.91
N GLU A 52 11.45 37.27 1.71
CA GLU A 52 11.78 38.25 0.68
C GLU A 52 11.61 37.67 -0.73
N SER A 53 11.15 38.53 -1.65
CA SER A 53 10.98 38.16 -3.04
C SER A 53 12.31 37.73 -3.65
N GLY A 54 12.37 36.52 -4.22
CA GLY A 54 13.60 35.92 -4.75
C GLY A 54 14.30 34.95 -3.79
N PHE A 55 13.95 34.97 -2.50
CA PHE A 55 14.50 34.07 -1.47
C PHE A 55 13.46 33.10 -0.89
N ARG A 56 12.20 33.19 -1.36
CA ARG A 56 11.13 32.24 -1.02
C ARG A 56 11.55 30.80 -1.32
N GLY A 57 11.49 29.94 -0.31
CA GLY A 57 11.87 28.52 -0.42
C GLY A 57 13.35 28.25 -0.13
N SER A 58 14.13 29.26 0.23
CA SER A 58 15.51 29.09 0.70
C SER A 58 15.59 29.00 2.23
N TRP A 59 16.58 28.25 2.70
CA TRP A 59 16.85 28.02 4.11
C TRP A 59 18.33 28.25 4.42
N PHE A 60 18.63 29.31 5.19
CA PHE A 60 20.00 29.69 5.52
C PHE A 60 20.41 29.16 6.89
N PRO A 61 21.61 28.56 7.02
CA PRO A 61 22.10 28.10 8.31
C PRO A 61 22.39 29.28 9.24
N GLY A 62 22.05 29.13 10.51
CA GLY A 62 22.29 30.13 11.54
C GLY A 62 22.12 29.58 12.95
N ARG A 63 22.02 30.49 13.92
CA ARG A 63 21.77 30.16 15.32
C ARG A 63 20.88 31.16 16.02
N VAL A 64 20.15 30.71 17.03
CA VAL A 64 19.33 31.57 17.88
C VAL A 64 20.23 32.37 18.84
N VAL A 65 20.06 33.69 18.87
CA VAL A 65 20.83 34.61 19.74
C VAL A 65 20.07 34.92 21.02
N THR A 66 18.78 35.21 20.91
CA THR A 66 17.94 35.59 22.06
C THR A 66 16.78 34.64 22.22
N ALA A 67 16.37 34.43 23.48
CA ALA A 67 15.23 33.60 23.78
C ALA A 67 13.95 34.20 23.16
N PRO A 68 12.99 33.37 22.76
CA PRO A 68 11.81 33.86 22.07
C PRO A 68 10.98 34.75 23.00
N SER A 69 10.75 36.00 22.62
CA SER A 69 9.96 36.97 23.39
C SER A 69 8.51 36.94 22.91
N SER A 70 7.57 36.79 23.84
CA SER A 70 6.14 36.82 23.53
C SER A 70 5.66 38.27 23.43
N ASP A 71 5.32 38.71 22.23
CA ASP A 71 4.34 39.79 22.04
C ASP A 71 3.08 39.19 21.43
N LYS A 72 1.92 39.76 21.75
CA LYS A 72 0.63 39.08 21.98
C LYS A 72 0.04 38.12 20.93
N ASP A 73 0.67 37.90 19.78
CA ASP A 73 0.21 36.93 18.77
C ASP A 73 1.34 36.12 18.10
N PHE A 74 2.61 36.48 18.29
CA PHE A 74 3.73 35.90 17.54
C PHE A 74 5.00 35.84 18.38
N VAL A 75 5.62 34.67 18.44
CA VAL A 75 6.89 34.48 19.15
C VAL A 75 8.03 34.82 18.18
N LYS A 76 8.79 35.87 18.50
CA LYS A 76 9.97 36.32 17.71
C LYS A 76 11.26 36.07 18.47
N CYS A 77 12.33 35.83 17.75
CA CYS A 77 13.69 35.71 18.30
C CYS A 77 14.71 36.33 17.35
N GLN A 78 15.82 36.79 17.92
CA GLN A 78 16.95 37.22 17.12
C GLN A 78 17.78 36.02 16.71
N VAL A 79 18.15 35.94 15.44
CA VAL A 79 19.04 34.94 14.88
C VAL A 79 20.30 35.59 14.34
N GLU A 80 21.37 34.80 14.26
CA GLU A 80 22.61 35.15 13.58
C GLU A 80 22.87 34.13 12.48
N TYR A 81 23.04 34.59 11.24
CA TYR A 81 23.36 33.73 10.10
C TYR A 81 24.81 33.24 10.18
N THR A 82 25.07 32.03 9.70
CA THR A 82 26.43 31.44 9.72
C THR A 82 27.30 31.97 8.57
N THR A 83 26.69 32.18 7.40
CA THR A 83 27.39 32.45 6.14
C THR A 83 27.08 33.83 5.55
N LEU A 84 26.08 34.55 6.08
CA LEU A 84 25.74 35.91 5.65
C LEU A 84 26.36 36.95 6.60
N PHE A 85 27.01 37.97 6.05
CA PHE A 85 27.75 38.99 6.82
C PHE A 85 27.32 40.41 6.43
N PHE A 86 27.27 41.31 7.41
CA PHE A 86 26.98 42.73 7.22
C PHE A 86 28.14 43.50 6.54
N ASP A 87 29.37 43.04 6.75
CA ASP A 87 30.56 43.66 6.21
C ASP A 87 31.19 42.81 5.10
N LYS A 88 31.83 43.50 4.16
CA LYS A 88 32.57 42.86 3.05
C LYS A 88 33.82 42.11 3.53
N GLU A 89 34.19 42.29 4.80
CA GLU A 89 35.35 41.68 5.44
C GLU A 89 35.01 40.36 6.16
N LEU A 90 33.73 39.93 6.14
CA LEU A 90 33.23 38.70 6.77
C LEU A 90 33.50 38.62 8.29
N LYS A 91 33.55 39.77 8.97
CA LYS A 91 33.83 39.88 10.42
C LYS A 91 32.56 40.01 11.26
N LYS A 92 31.46 40.47 10.67
CA LYS A 92 30.19 40.67 11.38
C LYS A 92 29.06 39.87 10.74
N PRO A 93 28.74 38.69 11.29
CA PRO A 93 27.60 37.91 10.84
C PRO A 93 26.30 38.72 10.90
N LEU A 94 25.44 38.53 9.91
CA LEU A 94 24.15 39.18 9.79
C LEU A 94 23.25 38.73 10.95
N LYS A 95 22.59 39.69 11.61
CA LYS A 95 21.62 39.46 12.67
C LYS A 95 20.27 40.00 12.27
N GLU A 96 19.24 39.20 12.49
CA GLU A 96 17.86 39.55 12.13
C GLU A 96 16.89 39.11 13.22
N VAL A 97 15.76 39.82 13.36
CA VAL A 97 14.64 39.40 14.20
C VAL A 97 13.59 38.73 13.33
N VAL A 98 13.48 37.42 13.47
CA VAL A 98 12.61 36.59 12.62
C VAL A 98 11.47 35.98 13.43
N HIS A 99 10.42 35.57 12.72
CA HIS A 99 9.32 34.84 13.34
C HIS A 99 9.74 33.39 13.61
N THR A 100 9.30 32.80 14.72
CA THR A 100 9.64 31.39 15.02
C THR A 100 9.14 30.39 13.98
N ALA A 101 8.11 30.72 13.19
CA ALA A 101 7.67 29.88 12.06
C ALA A 101 8.63 29.90 10.86
N GLN A 102 9.54 30.88 10.78
CA GLN A 102 10.61 30.94 9.79
C GLN A 102 11.85 30.15 10.24
N LEU A 103 11.76 29.44 11.37
CA LEU A 103 12.85 28.66 11.94
C LEU A 103 12.51 27.18 11.95
N ARG A 104 13.47 26.38 11.50
CA ARG A 104 13.50 24.94 11.72
C ARG A 104 14.86 24.56 12.32
N PRO A 105 14.99 23.42 13.03
CA PRO A 105 16.31 22.88 13.32
C PRO A 105 17.08 22.62 12.01
N PRO A 106 18.39 22.34 12.04
CA PRO A 106 19.11 21.84 10.87
C PRO A 106 18.52 20.51 10.42
N ALA A 107 18.45 20.29 9.11
CA ALA A 107 18.05 18.97 8.63
C ALA A 107 19.04 17.93 9.17
N PRO A 108 18.55 16.78 9.63
CA PRO A 108 19.42 15.74 10.11
C PRO A 108 20.38 15.29 9.01
N SER A 109 21.58 14.87 9.41
CA SER A 109 22.56 14.30 8.49
C SER A 109 21.98 13.06 7.82
N LEU A 110 22.21 12.95 6.51
CA LEU A 110 21.86 11.76 5.74
C LEU A 110 22.38 10.49 6.44
N SER A 111 21.56 9.44 6.48
CA SER A 111 22.00 8.12 6.93
C SER A 111 23.10 7.56 6.00
N GLU A 112 23.84 6.54 6.44
CA GLU A 112 24.84 5.90 5.59
C GLU A 112 24.22 5.22 4.37
N SER A 113 22.97 4.73 4.45
CA SER A 113 22.21 4.22 3.30
C SER A 113 21.88 5.34 2.32
N GLU A 114 21.40 6.47 2.84
CA GLU A 114 21.07 7.66 2.05
C GLU A 114 22.30 8.24 1.37
N LYS A 115 23.49 8.18 2.00
CA LYS A 115 24.76 8.62 1.40
C LYS A 115 25.24 7.71 0.27
N LYS A 116 24.97 6.40 0.35
CA LYS A 116 25.36 5.40 -0.66
C LYS A 116 24.46 5.42 -1.89
N ARG A 117 23.20 5.85 -1.72
CA ARG A 117 22.23 5.99 -2.81
C ARG A 117 22.47 7.31 -3.58
N ASP A 118 22.43 7.19 -4.91
CA ASP A 118 22.36 8.32 -5.83
C ASP A 118 20.92 8.78 -6.06
N PHE A 119 20.75 10.06 -6.39
CA PHE A 119 19.44 10.64 -6.66
C PHE A 119 18.90 10.22 -8.03
N ALA A 120 17.61 9.89 -8.11
CA ALA A 120 16.92 9.55 -9.36
C ALA A 120 16.39 10.80 -10.08
N VAL A 121 16.14 10.69 -11.39
CA VAL A 121 15.43 11.74 -12.14
C VAL A 121 13.99 11.87 -11.62
N GLY A 122 13.53 13.11 -11.41
CA GLY A 122 12.25 13.45 -10.80
C GLY A 122 12.29 13.53 -9.27
N GLU A 123 13.43 13.20 -8.64
CA GLU A 123 13.57 13.22 -7.19
C GLU A 123 13.68 14.65 -6.66
N LYS A 124 12.97 14.94 -5.55
CA LYS A 124 13.02 16.25 -4.89
C LYS A 124 14.21 16.32 -3.94
N VAL A 125 14.98 17.40 -4.06
CA VAL A 125 16.20 17.62 -3.27
C VAL A 125 16.24 19.04 -2.72
N ASP A 126 16.92 19.20 -1.59
CA ASP A 126 17.43 20.49 -1.11
C ASP A 126 18.86 20.63 -1.66
N ALA A 127 19.10 21.62 -2.52
CA ALA A 127 20.42 21.90 -3.09
C ALA A 127 21.10 23.07 -2.37
N TYR A 128 22.36 22.90 -1.99
CA TYR A 128 23.15 23.94 -1.36
C TYR A 128 23.71 24.90 -2.40
N TYR A 129 23.17 26.11 -2.44
CA TYR A 129 23.49 27.13 -3.43
C TYR A 129 23.39 28.52 -2.81
N ASN A 130 24.31 29.44 -3.14
CA ASN A 130 24.34 30.80 -2.59
C ASN A 130 24.13 30.85 -1.07
N ASP A 131 24.93 30.06 -0.33
CA ASP A 131 24.95 30.00 1.13
C ASP A 131 23.69 29.46 1.83
N GLY A 132 22.70 28.97 1.08
CA GLY A 132 21.46 28.40 1.60
C GLY A 132 21.06 27.08 0.94
N TRP A 133 20.10 26.38 1.54
CA TRP A 133 19.45 25.20 0.96
C TRP A 133 18.20 25.61 0.20
N TRP A 134 18.07 25.12 -1.04
CA TRP A 134 16.99 25.47 -1.96
C TRP A 134 16.26 24.23 -2.47
N GLU A 135 14.92 24.25 -2.42
CA GLU A 135 14.11 23.18 -2.99
C GLU A 135 14.27 23.12 -4.52
N GLY A 136 14.64 21.95 -5.02
CA GLY A 136 14.77 21.66 -6.44
C GLY A 136 14.37 20.22 -6.80
N GLU A 137 14.36 19.93 -8.09
CA GLU A 137 14.02 18.63 -8.65
C GLU A 137 15.12 18.16 -9.59
N VAL A 138 15.58 16.91 -9.44
CA VAL A 138 16.62 16.34 -10.30
C VAL A 138 16.06 16.09 -11.69
N MET A 139 16.60 16.75 -12.70
CA MET A 139 16.19 16.60 -14.10
C MET A 139 17.05 15.60 -14.86
N LYS A 140 18.33 15.48 -14.50
CA LYS A 140 19.29 14.58 -15.16
C LYS A 140 20.36 14.11 -14.17
N VAL A 141 20.77 12.86 -14.31
CA VAL A 141 21.97 12.29 -13.68
C VAL A 141 23.08 12.31 -14.73
N LEU A 142 24.18 13.02 -14.47
CA LEU A 142 25.20 13.36 -15.49
C LEU A 142 26.45 12.46 -15.44
N GLY A 143 26.42 11.37 -14.68
CA GLY A 143 27.61 10.56 -14.39
C GLY A 143 28.57 11.25 -13.39
N ASP A 144 29.53 10.50 -12.85
CA ASP A 144 30.56 11.01 -11.91
C ASP A 144 30.02 11.76 -10.67
N GLY A 145 28.85 11.37 -10.15
CA GLY A 145 28.24 11.98 -8.96
C GLY A 145 27.72 13.41 -9.17
N LYS A 146 27.47 13.82 -10.43
CA LYS A 146 26.88 15.11 -10.78
C LYS A 146 25.41 14.99 -11.17
N PHE A 147 24.63 15.97 -10.74
CA PHE A 147 23.19 16.02 -10.92
C PHE A 147 22.77 17.38 -11.46
N SER A 148 21.85 17.40 -12.40
CA SER A 148 21.24 18.62 -12.91
C SER A 148 19.92 18.86 -12.19
N VAL A 149 19.82 19.95 -11.43
CA VAL A 149 18.67 20.27 -10.57
C VAL A 149 17.94 21.49 -11.10
N TYR A 150 16.62 21.39 -11.24
CA TYR A 150 15.74 22.47 -11.66
C TYR A 150 15.09 23.16 -10.46
N PHE A 151 15.23 24.47 -10.39
CA PHE A 151 14.60 25.32 -9.38
C PHE A 151 13.32 25.93 -9.94
N ARG A 152 12.17 25.48 -9.44
CA ARG A 152 10.86 25.92 -9.94
C ARG A 152 10.63 27.43 -9.76
N THR A 153 11.16 28.01 -8.68
CA THR A 153 10.98 29.43 -8.34
C THR A 153 11.77 30.36 -9.27
N SER A 154 13.05 30.06 -9.55
CA SER A 154 13.88 30.86 -10.46
C SER A 154 13.80 30.42 -11.93
N ARG A 155 13.24 29.22 -12.19
CA ARG A 155 13.20 28.54 -13.50
C ARG A 155 14.59 28.25 -14.08
N GLU A 156 15.58 28.11 -13.21
CA GLU A 156 16.96 27.80 -13.58
C GLU A 156 17.23 26.30 -13.43
N GLN A 157 18.18 25.81 -14.21
CA GLN A 157 18.69 24.45 -14.10
C GLN A 157 20.21 24.54 -13.88
N ILE A 158 20.69 24.01 -12.76
CA ILE A 158 22.07 24.16 -12.30
C ILE A 158 22.63 22.77 -11.98
N GLU A 159 23.93 22.57 -12.22
CA GLU A 159 24.63 21.32 -11.91
C GLU A 159 25.21 21.34 -10.50
N PHE A 160 25.00 20.27 -9.76
CA PHE A 160 25.48 20.07 -8.39
C PHE A 160 26.22 18.75 -8.26
N HIS A 161 27.21 18.73 -7.37
CA HIS A 161 27.83 17.49 -6.94
C HIS A 161 27.03 16.85 -5.79
N ARG A 162 27.19 15.53 -5.59
CA ARG A 162 26.44 14.73 -4.60
C ARG A 162 26.43 15.30 -3.18
N ASP A 163 27.54 15.90 -2.75
CA ASP A 163 27.75 16.48 -1.42
C ASP A 163 27.06 17.85 -1.23
N GLN A 164 26.66 18.49 -2.34
CA GLN A 164 25.90 19.73 -2.34
C GLN A 164 24.38 19.49 -2.35
N LEU A 165 23.95 18.22 -2.34
CA LEU A 165 22.54 17.83 -2.39
C LEU A 165 22.17 16.99 -1.16
N ARG A 166 20.95 17.20 -0.67
CA ARG A 166 20.32 16.33 0.33
C ARG A 166 18.86 16.07 -0.06
N TYR A 167 18.28 14.98 0.43
CA TYR A 167 16.87 14.70 0.19
C TYR A 167 15.99 15.81 0.76
N GLN A 168 14.98 16.22 -0.02
CA GLN A 168 14.02 17.24 0.41
C GLN A 168 13.29 16.77 1.67
N ARG A 169 13.35 17.57 2.74
CA ARG A 169 12.61 17.33 3.97
C ARG A 169 11.90 18.59 4.45
N GLU A 170 10.69 18.41 4.95
CA GLU A 170 9.87 19.45 5.54
C GLU A 170 9.84 19.32 7.06
N TRP A 171 9.99 20.43 7.78
CA TRP A 171 9.84 20.48 9.23
C TRP A 171 8.39 20.82 9.58
N VAL A 172 7.62 19.84 10.04
CA VAL A 172 6.18 19.97 10.31
C VAL A 172 5.87 19.48 11.72
N ASN A 173 5.22 20.31 12.52
CA ASN A 173 4.75 19.96 13.89
C ASN A 173 5.83 19.36 14.80
N GLY A 174 7.09 19.80 14.66
CA GLY A 174 8.20 19.34 15.51
C GLY A 174 8.90 18.07 15.02
N ALA A 175 8.66 17.64 13.78
CA ALA A 175 9.33 16.49 13.17
C ALA A 175 9.70 16.75 11.70
N TRP A 176 10.78 16.10 11.24
CA TRP A 176 11.15 16.08 9.83
C TRP A 176 10.32 15.07 9.04
N LYS A 177 9.91 15.45 7.82
CA LYS A 177 9.11 14.64 6.90
C LYS A 177 9.74 14.65 5.49
N PRO A 178 9.99 13.47 4.87
CA PRO A 178 9.95 12.15 5.49
C PRO A 178 10.97 12.03 6.65
N PRO A 179 10.73 11.15 7.64
CA PRO A 179 11.70 10.91 8.71
C PRO A 179 13.05 10.43 8.14
N LEU A 180 14.12 10.52 8.93
CA LEU A 180 15.34 9.79 8.58
C LEU A 180 15.04 8.30 8.54
N GLU A 181 15.63 7.61 7.58
CA GLU A 181 15.86 6.19 7.71
C GLU A 181 16.92 6.02 8.80
N GLU A 182 16.49 5.79 10.05
CA GLU A 182 17.41 5.43 11.11
C GLU A 182 18.08 4.12 10.72
N THR A 183 19.40 4.13 10.61
CA THR A 183 20.21 2.91 10.72
C THR A 183 19.89 2.32 12.08
N GLU A 184 19.15 1.22 12.09
CA GLU A 184 19.06 0.35 13.25
C GLU A 184 20.49 0.04 13.70
N GLU A 185 20.80 0.44 14.93
CA GLU A 185 22.07 0.17 15.60
C GLU A 185 22.28 -1.33 15.69
N GLU A 186 23.49 -1.78 15.35
CA GLU A 186 23.97 -3.16 15.41
C GLU A 186 23.21 -4.14 14.49
N GLU A 187 23.68 -4.22 13.24
CA GLU A 187 23.68 -5.50 12.52
C GLU A 187 24.36 -6.53 13.44
N SER A 188 23.57 -7.27 14.23
CA SER A 188 24.01 -8.55 14.75
C SER A 188 24.49 -9.36 13.56
N GLU A 189 25.63 -10.02 13.67
CA GLU A 189 26.16 -10.92 12.64
C GLU A 189 25.15 -12.02 12.21
N ASP A 190 24.03 -12.16 12.94
CA ASP A 190 22.87 -12.99 12.60
C ASP A 190 22.02 -12.47 11.41
N ASP A 191 22.16 -11.21 10.98
CA ASP A 191 21.45 -10.67 9.79
C ASP A 191 22.24 -10.76 8.49
N LYS A 192 23.46 -11.31 8.57
CA LYS A 192 24.23 -11.78 7.41
C LYS A 192 24.01 -13.27 7.16
N VAL A 193 22.78 -13.77 7.34
CA VAL A 193 22.40 -14.94 6.53
C VAL A 193 22.25 -14.37 5.13
N ASP A 194 23.32 -14.52 4.37
CA ASP A 194 23.40 -14.21 2.95
C ASP A 194 22.13 -14.78 2.30
N ASP A 195 21.29 -13.96 1.63
CA ASP A 195 20.11 -14.48 0.92
C ASP A 195 20.54 -15.60 -0.07
N THR A 196 21.80 -15.55 -0.52
CA THR A 196 22.51 -16.60 -1.25
C THR A 196 22.63 -17.92 -0.48
N GLU A 197 22.85 -17.94 0.84
CA GLU A 197 22.86 -19.18 1.63
C GLU A 197 21.45 -19.80 1.75
N GLU A 198 20.39 -18.98 1.87
CA GLU A 198 19.00 -19.49 1.90
C GLU A 198 18.55 -20.00 0.52
N GLU A 199 18.85 -19.28 -0.56
CA GLU A 199 18.60 -19.75 -1.94
C GLU A 199 19.44 -20.99 -2.28
N GLU A 200 20.71 -21.04 -1.89
CA GLU A 200 21.55 -22.24 -2.04
C GLU A 200 21.00 -23.43 -1.25
N ASP A 201 20.50 -23.23 -0.02
CA ASP A 201 19.86 -24.29 0.77
C ASP A 201 18.57 -24.78 0.10
N LEU A 202 17.74 -23.89 -0.46
CA LEU A 202 16.53 -24.28 -1.20
C LEU A 202 16.84 -25.02 -2.49
N LEU A 203 17.79 -24.53 -3.30
CA LEU A 203 18.22 -25.19 -4.54
C LEU A 203 18.87 -26.55 -4.27
N SER A 204 19.58 -26.71 -3.15
CA SER A 204 20.15 -28.00 -2.74
C SER A 204 19.09 -29.06 -2.39
N GLN A 205 17.87 -28.64 -2.05
CA GLN A 205 16.75 -29.52 -1.71
C GLN A 205 15.93 -29.96 -2.93
N VAL A 206 16.07 -29.27 -4.05
CA VAL A 206 15.39 -29.60 -5.31
C VAL A 206 16.23 -30.63 -6.05
N ASP A 207 15.66 -31.82 -6.29
CA ASP A 207 16.29 -32.81 -7.16
C ASP A 207 15.95 -32.46 -8.62
N PRO A 208 16.92 -32.09 -9.47
CA PRO A 208 16.63 -31.56 -10.80
C PRO A 208 15.89 -32.55 -11.69
N GLU A 209 16.17 -33.86 -11.57
CA GLU A 209 15.50 -34.89 -12.36
C GLU A 209 14.03 -35.06 -11.94
N THR A 210 13.76 -35.07 -10.64
CA THR A 210 12.40 -35.13 -10.08
C THR A 210 11.62 -33.86 -10.41
N ALA A 211 12.19 -32.68 -10.23
CA ALA A 211 11.57 -31.40 -10.55
C ALA A 211 11.22 -31.30 -12.04
N ARG A 212 12.12 -31.74 -12.92
CA ARG A 212 11.89 -31.81 -14.37
C ARG A 212 10.74 -32.76 -14.71
N ALA A 213 10.69 -33.94 -14.10
CA ALA A 213 9.60 -34.90 -14.32
C ALA A 213 8.24 -34.33 -13.90
N ILE A 214 8.21 -33.62 -12.76
CA ILE A 214 7.01 -32.94 -12.24
C ILE A 214 6.59 -31.80 -13.17
N ALA A 215 7.52 -30.94 -13.60
CA ALA A 215 7.24 -29.85 -14.52
C ALA A 215 6.66 -30.35 -15.85
N LYS A 216 7.22 -31.44 -16.42
CA LYS A 216 6.69 -32.10 -17.63
C LYS A 216 5.25 -32.58 -17.45
N GLN A 217 4.89 -33.02 -16.26
CA GLN A 217 3.54 -33.50 -15.96
C GLN A 217 2.56 -32.36 -15.67
N MET A 218 3.03 -31.29 -15.00
CA MET A 218 2.17 -30.21 -14.47
C MET A 218 2.00 -29.02 -15.42
N PHE A 219 3.05 -28.66 -16.17
CA PHE A 219 3.08 -27.43 -16.98
C PHE A 219 2.77 -27.74 -18.45
N SER A 220 1.50 -28.01 -18.73
CA SER A 220 0.98 -28.12 -20.09
C SER A 220 0.61 -26.75 -20.68
N SER A 221 0.47 -26.67 -22.01
CA SER A 221 -0.06 -25.48 -22.68
C SER A 221 -1.39 -25.05 -22.04
N GLY A 222 -1.49 -23.77 -21.71
CA GLY A 222 -2.63 -23.16 -21.03
C GLY A 222 -2.55 -23.14 -19.50
N THR A 223 -1.62 -23.86 -18.88
CA THR A 223 -1.44 -23.85 -17.42
C THR A 223 -1.01 -22.45 -16.94
N ILE A 224 -1.63 -21.97 -15.86
CA ILE A 224 -1.22 -20.73 -15.19
C ILE A 224 -0.17 -21.06 -14.14
N VAL A 225 0.93 -20.32 -14.19
CA VAL A 225 2.12 -20.48 -13.34
C VAL A 225 2.56 -19.13 -12.81
N GLU A 226 3.41 -19.15 -11.79
CA GLU A 226 4.24 -18.01 -11.42
C GLU A 226 5.66 -18.26 -11.90
N VAL A 227 6.29 -17.21 -12.43
CA VAL A 227 7.64 -17.27 -13.01
C VAL A 227 8.53 -16.24 -12.32
N SER A 228 9.70 -16.67 -11.84
CA SER A 228 10.71 -15.78 -11.28
C SER A 228 11.77 -15.40 -12.32
N SER A 229 12.49 -14.31 -12.07
CA SER A 229 13.63 -13.87 -12.87
C SER A 229 14.83 -13.58 -11.97
N GLU A 230 15.99 -14.04 -12.41
CA GLU A 230 17.29 -13.79 -11.76
C GLU A 230 17.95 -12.49 -12.22
N GLU A 231 17.30 -11.75 -13.13
CA GLU A 231 17.79 -10.47 -13.62
C GLU A 231 17.90 -9.45 -12.47
N GLU A 232 18.95 -8.62 -12.50
CA GLU A 232 19.14 -7.57 -11.51
C GLU A 232 17.92 -6.64 -11.45
N GLY A 233 17.34 -6.49 -10.27
CA GLY A 233 16.11 -5.73 -10.05
C GLY A 233 14.81 -6.57 -10.04
N PHE A 234 14.86 -7.84 -10.45
CA PHE A 234 13.71 -8.77 -10.43
C PHE A 234 13.90 -9.96 -9.49
N LYS A 235 15.09 -10.12 -8.90
CA LYS A 235 15.36 -11.14 -7.88
C LYS A 235 14.36 -11.11 -6.73
N GLY A 236 13.83 -12.28 -6.38
CA GLY A 236 12.80 -12.44 -5.35
C GLY A 236 11.38 -12.09 -5.80
N SER A 237 11.15 -11.82 -7.09
CA SER A 237 9.81 -11.56 -7.65
C SER A 237 9.26 -12.77 -8.41
N TRP A 238 7.93 -12.90 -8.40
CA TRP A 238 7.18 -13.96 -9.07
C TRP A 238 6.01 -13.36 -9.84
N PHE A 239 6.04 -13.47 -11.17
CA PHE A 239 5.02 -12.91 -12.05
C PHE A 239 4.09 -13.99 -12.57
N VAL A 240 2.80 -13.67 -12.63
CA VAL A 240 1.80 -14.62 -13.14
C VAL A 240 1.91 -14.72 -14.65
N ALA A 241 2.09 -15.93 -15.16
CA ALA A 241 2.20 -16.21 -16.58
C ALA A 241 1.35 -17.41 -16.99
N LYS A 242 1.13 -17.53 -18.29
CA LYS A 242 0.46 -18.66 -18.94
C LYS A 242 1.47 -19.42 -19.77
N VAL A 243 1.57 -20.73 -19.57
CA VAL A 243 2.39 -21.60 -20.41
C VAL A 243 1.79 -21.64 -21.82
N ILE A 244 2.56 -21.25 -22.82
CA ILE A 244 2.17 -21.31 -24.22
C ILE A 244 2.52 -22.69 -24.77
N GLU A 245 3.78 -23.07 -24.69
CA GLU A 245 4.27 -24.36 -25.15
C GLU A 245 5.60 -24.71 -24.49
N ARG A 246 6.01 -25.97 -24.64
CA ARG A 246 7.31 -26.43 -24.19
C ARG A 246 8.28 -26.36 -25.36
N ILE A 247 9.35 -25.58 -25.22
CA ILE A 247 10.34 -25.35 -26.30
C ILE A 247 11.51 -26.35 -26.22
N GLY A 248 11.85 -26.83 -25.01
CA GLY A 248 13.02 -27.67 -24.80
C GLY A 248 12.83 -28.79 -23.78
N GLU A 249 13.95 -29.38 -23.35
CA GLU A 249 13.93 -30.35 -22.25
C GLU A 249 13.50 -29.68 -20.93
N ASP A 250 14.01 -28.48 -20.72
CA ASP A 250 13.93 -27.73 -19.46
C ASP A 250 13.14 -26.41 -19.60
N ASN A 251 12.97 -25.91 -20.82
CA ASN A 251 12.42 -24.58 -21.06
C ASN A 251 11.00 -24.58 -21.64
N TYR A 252 10.25 -23.56 -21.26
CA TYR A 252 8.86 -23.31 -21.64
C TYR A 252 8.70 -21.88 -22.16
N LEU A 253 7.92 -21.70 -23.21
CA LEU A 253 7.47 -20.38 -23.61
C LEU A 253 6.32 -19.97 -22.70
N VAL A 254 6.47 -18.85 -22.01
CA VAL A 254 5.43 -18.30 -21.14
C VAL A 254 4.98 -16.94 -21.65
N GLU A 255 3.70 -16.63 -21.47
CA GLU A 255 3.12 -15.32 -21.75
C GLU A 255 2.69 -14.71 -20.42
N TYR A 256 3.32 -13.60 -20.03
CA TYR A 256 3.01 -12.91 -18.79
C TYR A 256 1.62 -12.27 -18.84
N ARG A 257 0.88 -12.36 -17.74
CA ARG A 257 -0.46 -11.79 -17.65
C ARG A 257 -0.42 -10.26 -17.67
N ASP A 258 0.46 -9.68 -16.88
CA ASP A 258 0.44 -8.26 -16.56
C ASP A 258 1.63 -7.49 -17.16
N LEU A 259 2.71 -8.18 -17.54
CA LEU A 259 3.85 -7.59 -18.27
C LEU A 259 3.55 -7.42 -19.76
N ARG A 260 4.15 -6.40 -20.38
CA ARG A 260 3.94 -6.04 -21.79
C ARG A 260 5.29 -5.90 -22.50
N GLU A 261 5.29 -6.14 -23.81
CA GLU A 261 6.41 -5.86 -24.70
C GLU A 261 6.73 -4.35 -24.74
N GLU A 262 7.87 -3.95 -25.33
CA GLU A 262 8.30 -2.53 -25.42
C GLU A 262 7.25 -1.63 -26.08
N ASN A 263 6.41 -2.19 -26.95
CA ASN A 263 5.30 -1.49 -27.60
C ASN A 263 4.10 -1.20 -26.66
N GLY A 264 4.07 -1.80 -25.47
CA GLY A 264 3.04 -1.66 -24.44
C GLY A 264 1.69 -2.30 -24.76
N VAL A 265 1.55 -2.96 -25.91
CA VAL A 265 0.28 -3.48 -26.42
C VAL A 265 0.19 -5.00 -26.22
N GLU A 266 1.24 -5.72 -26.61
CA GLU A 266 1.25 -7.17 -26.57
C GLU A 266 1.75 -7.68 -25.21
N PRO A 267 1.17 -8.78 -24.67
CA PRO A 267 1.71 -9.43 -23.48
C PRO A 267 3.15 -9.90 -23.73
N LEU A 268 4.04 -9.66 -22.76
CA LEU A 268 5.43 -10.08 -22.83
C LEU A 268 5.52 -11.61 -22.90
N LYS A 269 6.31 -12.13 -23.85
CA LYS A 269 6.62 -13.57 -23.93
C LYS A 269 8.09 -13.82 -23.69
N GLU A 270 8.38 -14.82 -22.87
CA GLU A 270 9.75 -15.17 -22.52
C GLU A 270 9.93 -16.68 -22.43
N GLU A 271 11.17 -17.13 -22.64
CA GLU A 271 11.59 -18.50 -22.38
C GLU A 271 11.95 -18.64 -20.89
N ALA A 272 11.16 -19.43 -20.16
CA ALA A 272 11.36 -19.69 -18.75
C ALA A 272 11.88 -21.12 -18.52
N ASP A 273 12.91 -21.26 -17.70
CA ASP A 273 13.39 -22.56 -17.22
C ASP A 273 12.43 -23.11 -16.15
N PHE A 274 12.18 -24.42 -16.15
CA PHE A 274 11.31 -25.09 -15.17
C PHE A 274 11.75 -24.86 -13.71
N LEU A 275 13.04 -24.57 -13.49
CA LEU A 275 13.70 -24.00 -12.32
C LEU A 275 12.91 -22.87 -11.66
N HIS A 276 12.54 -21.93 -12.51
CA HIS A 276 11.98 -20.63 -12.15
C HIS A 276 10.46 -20.61 -12.35
N MET A 277 9.83 -21.77 -12.44
CA MET A 277 8.38 -21.92 -12.65
C MET A 277 7.74 -22.69 -11.50
N ARG A 278 6.64 -22.16 -10.98
CA ARG A 278 5.84 -22.83 -9.95
C ARG A 278 4.34 -22.69 -10.24
N PRO A 279 3.47 -23.58 -9.74
CA PRO A 279 2.03 -23.35 -9.79
C PRO A 279 1.64 -22.09 -9.00
N LEU A 280 0.37 -21.70 -9.02
CA LEU A 280 -0.12 -20.71 -8.06
C LEU A 280 -0.13 -21.33 -6.65
N PRO A 281 0.30 -20.60 -5.61
CA PRO A 281 0.23 -21.10 -4.25
C PRO A 281 -1.22 -21.32 -3.83
N PRO A 282 -1.51 -22.37 -3.05
CA PRO A 282 -2.85 -22.64 -2.56
C PRO A 282 -3.29 -21.47 -1.67
N PRO A 283 -4.56 -21.03 -1.78
CA PRO A 283 -5.13 -20.00 -0.93
C PRO A 283 -4.82 -20.32 0.54
N SER A 284 -4.35 -19.33 1.30
CA SER A 284 -4.18 -19.49 2.74
C SER A 284 -5.55 -19.65 3.38
N GLU A 285 -5.84 -20.81 3.99
CA GLU A 285 -7.09 -21.04 4.73
C GLU A 285 -7.16 -20.24 6.04
N ASP A 286 -6.02 -19.70 6.49
CA ASP A 286 -5.90 -18.96 7.72
C ASP A 286 -5.93 -17.45 7.45
N TYR A 287 -7.02 -16.80 7.85
CA TYR A 287 -7.10 -15.34 8.02
C TYR A 287 -6.28 -14.86 9.24
N THR A 288 -5.16 -15.52 9.54
CA THR A 288 -4.26 -15.08 10.60
C THR A 288 -3.62 -13.76 10.20
N ASP A 289 -3.54 -12.87 11.19
CA ASP A 289 -2.74 -11.65 11.08
C ASP A 289 -1.26 -12.03 10.98
N PHE A 290 -0.52 -11.30 10.14
CA PHE A 290 0.92 -11.51 10.00
C PHE A 290 1.64 -10.99 11.25
N ALA A 291 2.52 -11.82 11.80
CA ALA A 291 3.38 -11.46 12.92
C ALA A 291 4.71 -10.89 12.42
N VAL A 292 5.32 -10.02 13.22
CA VAL A 292 6.70 -9.55 12.99
C VAL A 292 7.63 -10.76 12.90
N GLY A 293 8.43 -10.81 11.84
CA GLY A 293 9.32 -11.90 11.49
C GLY A 293 8.71 -12.98 10.58
N ASP A 294 7.43 -12.89 10.23
CA ASP A 294 6.86 -13.78 9.20
C ASP A 294 7.40 -13.41 7.80
N LYS A 295 7.73 -14.43 7.00
CA LYS A 295 8.06 -14.27 5.58
C LYS A 295 6.77 -14.28 4.75
N VAL A 296 6.59 -13.28 3.90
CA VAL A 296 5.38 -13.07 3.10
C VAL A 296 5.71 -12.77 1.64
N ASP A 297 4.79 -13.09 0.73
CA ASP A 297 4.81 -12.53 -0.61
C ASP A 297 3.93 -11.28 -0.64
N ALA A 298 4.48 -10.16 -1.06
CA ALA A 298 3.79 -8.90 -1.22
C ALA A 298 3.54 -8.58 -2.69
N PHE A 299 2.31 -8.28 -3.06
CA PHE A 299 1.98 -7.92 -4.44
C PHE A 299 2.35 -6.46 -4.72
N TYR A 300 3.32 -6.26 -5.60
CA TYR A 300 3.87 -4.96 -5.97
C TYR A 300 4.37 -5.01 -7.42
N ASN A 301 4.22 -3.93 -8.20
CA ASN A 301 4.65 -3.85 -9.61
C ASN A 301 4.30 -5.11 -10.43
N ASP A 302 3.04 -5.54 -10.36
CA ASP A 302 2.49 -6.68 -11.11
C ASP A 302 3.09 -8.06 -10.79
N GLY A 303 3.92 -8.14 -9.74
CA GLY A 303 4.54 -9.37 -9.26
C GLY A 303 4.33 -9.59 -7.76
N TRP A 304 4.60 -10.82 -7.32
CA TRP A 304 4.67 -11.20 -5.91
C TRP A 304 6.12 -11.19 -5.43
N TRP A 305 6.43 -10.35 -4.47
CA TRP A 305 7.79 -10.11 -3.98
C TRP A 305 7.96 -10.69 -2.58
N VAL A 306 9.00 -11.48 -2.37
CA VAL A 306 9.30 -12.06 -1.06
C VAL A 306 9.82 -10.96 -0.13
N GLY A 307 9.23 -10.83 1.05
CA GLY A 307 9.67 -9.87 2.07
C GLY A 307 9.36 -10.33 3.50
N ASP A 308 9.97 -9.64 4.47
CA ASP A 308 9.81 -9.93 5.90
C ASP A 308 8.89 -8.90 6.56
N VAL A 309 8.01 -9.37 7.43
CA VAL A 309 7.15 -8.49 8.23
C VAL A 309 7.98 -7.83 9.34
N ILE A 310 8.07 -6.51 9.32
CA ILE A 310 8.85 -5.74 10.31
C ILE A 310 7.98 -4.97 11.30
N GLU A 311 6.75 -4.61 10.94
CA GLU A 311 5.82 -3.92 11.84
C GLU A 311 4.36 -4.24 11.48
N SER A 312 3.49 -4.33 12.48
CA SER A 312 2.03 -4.40 12.28
C SER A 312 1.40 -3.10 12.82
N LEU A 313 0.67 -2.38 11.98
CA LEU A 313 0.09 -1.09 12.33
C LEU A 313 -1.34 -1.24 12.85
N GLN A 314 -1.76 -0.33 13.74
CA GLN A 314 -3.11 -0.30 14.32
C GLN A 314 -4.23 -0.07 13.28
N ASP A 315 -3.90 0.38 12.07
CA ASP A 315 -4.84 0.59 10.97
C ASP A 315 -4.97 -0.62 10.03
N GLY A 316 -4.38 -1.77 10.39
CA GLY A 316 -4.45 -3.02 9.63
C GLY A 316 -3.45 -3.11 8.48
N ARG A 317 -2.55 -2.13 8.33
CA ARG A 317 -1.41 -2.22 7.42
C ARG A 317 -0.25 -2.97 8.08
N VAL A 318 0.56 -3.60 7.24
CA VAL A 318 1.73 -4.36 7.65
C VAL A 318 2.93 -3.77 6.92
N GLY A 319 3.97 -3.42 7.68
CA GLY A 319 5.25 -2.98 7.15
C GLY A 319 6.08 -4.19 6.76
N ILE A 320 6.53 -4.20 5.51
CA ILE A 320 7.32 -5.26 4.88
C ILE A 320 8.69 -4.69 4.51
N PHE A 321 9.73 -5.47 4.77
CA PHE A 321 11.09 -5.20 4.34
C PHE A 321 11.46 -6.17 3.21
N PHE A 322 11.87 -5.63 2.07
CA PHE A 322 12.39 -6.41 0.95
C PHE A 322 13.90 -6.46 1.05
N ARG A 323 14.48 -7.62 1.37
CA ARG A 323 15.93 -7.75 1.63
C ARG A 323 16.77 -7.38 0.42
N GLN A 324 16.38 -7.89 -0.75
CA GLN A 324 17.12 -7.69 -1.99
C GLN A 324 17.23 -6.22 -2.40
N SER A 325 16.14 -5.45 -2.31
CA SER A 325 16.13 -4.01 -2.63
C SER A 325 16.44 -3.12 -1.43
N ARG A 326 16.40 -3.67 -0.21
CA ARG A 326 16.48 -2.97 1.08
C ARG A 326 15.36 -1.95 1.31
N GLU A 327 14.25 -2.09 0.60
CA GLU A 327 13.12 -1.18 0.71
C GLU A 327 12.18 -1.58 1.85
N LYS A 328 11.65 -0.56 2.55
CA LYS A 328 10.59 -0.73 3.56
C LYS A 328 9.29 -0.17 2.99
N MET A 329 8.28 -1.01 2.85
CA MET A 329 6.99 -0.65 2.27
C MET A 329 5.83 -1.06 3.18
N ARG A 330 4.64 -0.48 2.98
CA ARG A 330 3.46 -0.78 3.78
C ARG A 330 2.34 -1.31 2.90
N PHE A 331 1.87 -2.50 3.21
CA PHE A 331 0.84 -3.19 2.46
C PHE A 331 -0.42 -3.35 3.32
N GLY A 332 -1.57 -3.33 2.67
CA GLY A 332 -2.80 -3.85 3.30
C GLY A 332 -2.79 -5.38 3.29
N ARG A 333 -3.62 -6.00 4.14
CA ARG A 333 -3.73 -7.47 4.26
C ARG A 333 -3.94 -8.21 2.94
N LEU A 334 -4.66 -7.60 1.98
CA LEU A 334 -4.97 -8.18 0.68
C LEU A 334 -3.78 -8.18 -0.30
N GLY A 335 -2.82 -7.26 -0.10
CA GLY A 335 -1.59 -7.23 -0.88
C GLY A 335 -0.53 -8.19 -0.37
N LEU A 336 -0.87 -9.07 0.58
CA LEU A 336 0.06 -9.96 1.26
C LEU A 336 -0.51 -11.38 1.33
N ARG A 337 0.34 -12.36 1.08
CA ARG A 337 0.08 -13.78 1.36
C ARG A 337 1.27 -14.37 2.10
N LEU A 338 1.05 -15.43 2.86
CA LEU A 338 2.14 -16.13 3.53
C LEU A 338 3.07 -16.74 2.49
N HIS A 339 4.37 -16.50 2.62
CA HIS A 339 5.36 -17.03 1.70
C HIS A 339 5.46 -18.55 1.85
N LYS A 340 5.54 -19.25 0.71
CA LYS A 340 5.68 -20.70 0.64
C LYS A 340 6.73 -21.05 -0.39
N ASP A 341 7.58 -22.01 -0.06
CA ASP A 341 8.57 -22.57 -0.97
C ASP A 341 7.94 -23.68 -1.81
N TRP A 342 8.24 -23.71 -3.11
CA TRP A 342 7.85 -24.80 -3.99
C TRP A 342 9.02 -25.77 -4.14
N VAL A 343 8.93 -26.93 -3.47
CA VAL A 343 10.04 -27.91 -3.44
C VAL A 343 9.51 -29.28 -3.89
N ASN A 344 10.09 -29.81 -4.98
CA ASN A 344 9.79 -31.14 -5.52
C ASN A 344 8.29 -31.46 -5.62
N GLY A 345 7.49 -30.52 -6.14
CA GLY A 345 6.05 -30.72 -6.35
C GLY A 345 5.15 -30.41 -5.16
N THR A 346 5.68 -29.86 -4.07
CA THR A 346 4.92 -29.57 -2.85
C THR A 346 5.21 -28.16 -2.33
N TRP A 347 4.16 -27.45 -1.90
CA TRP A 347 4.29 -26.18 -1.18
C TRP A 347 4.66 -26.42 0.28
N GLN A 348 5.69 -25.73 0.75
CA GLN A 348 6.17 -25.80 2.13
C GLN A 348 6.15 -24.39 2.73
N LEU A 349 5.89 -24.27 4.04
CA LEU A 349 6.06 -22.98 4.72
C LEU A 349 7.56 -22.69 4.84
N ALA A 350 7.95 -21.45 4.57
CA ALA A 350 9.31 -21.02 4.84
C ALA A 350 9.59 -21.05 6.35
N LEU A 351 10.80 -21.44 6.71
CA LEU A 351 11.24 -21.47 8.11
C LEU A 351 11.33 -20.05 8.66
N LYS A 352 11.01 -19.89 9.96
CA LYS A 352 11.30 -18.65 10.65
C LYS A 352 12.80 -18.54 10.94
N ARG A 353 13.30 -17.31 11.04
CA ARG A 353 14.70 -17.00 11.36
C ARG A 353 15.19 -17.88 12.52
N GLY A 354 16.25 -18.68 12.29
CA GLY A 354 16.91 -19.50 13.31
C GLY A 354 16.33 -20.91 13.54
N GLU A 355 15.26 -21.31 12.85
CA GLU A 355 14.69 -22.65 12.97
C GLU A 355 15.39 -23.66 12.03
N LYS A 356 16.00 -24.72 12.58
CA LYS A 356 16.52 -25.85 11.77
C LYS A 356 15.42 -26.88 11.53
N ARG A 357 15.28 -27.36 10.28
CA ARG A 357 14.36 -28.46 9.94
C ARG A 357 14.69 -29.71 10.78
N PRO A 358 13.72 -30.33 11.49
CA PRO A 358 13.93 -31.65 12.04
C PRO A 358 14.10 -32.67 10.89
N LYS A 359 15.09 -33.56 11.01
CA LYS A 359 15.31 -34.65 10.05
C LYS A 359 14.04 -35.50 9.96
N VAL A 360 13.52 -35.60 8.73
CA VAL A 360 12.27 -36.23 8.28
C VAL A 360 11.95 -37.55 9.02
N LEU A 361 10.77 -37.62 9.65
CA LEU A 361 10.05 -38.87 9.87
C LEU A 361 9.03 -39.04 8.73
N GLN A 362 9.41 -39.86 7.77
CA GLN A 362 8.67 -40.24 6.57
C GLN A 362 7.25 -40.69 6.95
N ARG A 363 6.22 -39.97 6.46
CA ARG A 363 4.83 -40.43 6.53
C ARG A 363 4.26 -40.62 5.13
N VAL A 364 4.36 -41.88 4.71
CA VAL A 364 3.51 -42.69 3.82
C VAL A 364 2.71 -41.93 2.74
N SER A 365 3.10 -42.21 1.50
CA SER A 365 2.39 -41.95 0.26
C SER A 365 0.94 -42.46 0.28
N VAL A 366 -0.01 -41.64 -0.16
CA VAL A 366 -1.32 -42.12 -0.59
C VAL A 366 -1.37 -42.00 -2.11
N SER A 367 -1.19 -43.12 -2.81
CA SER A 367 -1.46 -43.22 -4.24
C SER A 367 -2.97 -43.21 -4.47
N CYS A 368 -3.46 -42.39 -5.39
CA CYS A 368 -4.78 -42.58 -5.98
C CYS A 368 -4.64 -42.72 -7.51
N ASP A 369 -4.32 -43.94 -7.94
CA ASP A 369 -4.69 -44.42 -9.27
C ASP A 369 -6.21 -44.34 -9.43
N ARG A 370 -6.70 -43.43 -10.27
CA ARG A 370 -8.02 -43.54 -10.86
C ARG A 370 -8.00 -43.20 -12.34
N ASN A 371 -7.93 -44.27 -13.13
CA ASN A 371 -8.27 -44.32 -14.54
C ASN A 371 -9.57 -43.53 -14.83
N VAL A 372 -9.51 -42.52 -15.70
CA VAL A 372 -10.68 -42.00 -16.40
C VAL A 372 -10.37 -41.92 -17.89
N ARG A 373 -11.14 -42.69 -18.67
CA ARG A 373 -11.11 -42.72 -20.14
C ARG A 373 -11.64 -41.39 -20.72
N PRO A 374 -11.15 -40.94 -21.89
CA PRO A 374 -11.55 -39.66 -22.47
C PRO A 374 -12.95 -39.74 -23.08
N LYS A 375 -13.79 -38.73 -22.81
CA LYS A 375 -15.08 -38.53 -23.48
C LYS A 375 -15.15 -37.15 -24.14
N LYS A 376 -15.14 -37.21 -25.48
CA LYS A 376 -15.78 -36.38 -26.51
C LYS A 376 -16.03 -34.89 -26.22
N GLU A 377 -15.47 -34.09 -27.12
CA GLU A 377 -15.79 -32.69 -27.43
C GLU A 377 -17.29 -32.38 -27.37
N ILE A 378 -17.64 -31.36 -26.58
CA ILE A 378 -18.89 -30.59 -26.68
C ILE A 378 -18.55 -29.12 -26.35
N SER A 379 -18.84 -28.24 -27.32
CA SER A 379 -18.89 -26.78 -27.32
C SER A 379 -18.44 -25.98 -26.08
N LYS A 380 -17.45 -25.09 -26.30
CA LYS A 380 -16.92 -24.01 -25.42
C LYS A 380 -17.81 -23.63 -24.22
N GLN A 381 -17.66 -24.33 -23.11
CA GLN A 381 -18.09 -23.84 -21.80
C GLN A 381 -17.11 -22.75 -21.35
N VAL A 382 -17.61 -21.56 -21.03
CA VAL A 382 -16.80 -20.35 -20.81
C VAL A 382 -16.12 -20.32 -19.44
N LEU A 383 -16.66 -21.02 -18.44
CA LEU A 383 -16.12 -21.11 -17.07
C LEU A 383 -16.08 -22.58 -16.62
N SER A 384 -15.05 -22.97 -15.85
CA SER A 384 -14.96 -24.34 -15.32
C SER A 384 -15.88 -24.54 -14.12
N ILE A 385 -16.48 -25.72 -14.00
CA ILE A 385 -17.22 -26.12 -12.80
C ILE A 385 -16.31 -26.01 -11.57
N GLY A 386 -16.83 -25.43 -10.49
CA GLY A 386 -16.11 -25.14 -9.26
C GLY A 386 -15.47 -23.75 -9.19
N THR A 387 -15.52 -22.97 -10.28
CA THR A 387 -14.98 -21.60 -10.34
C THR A 387 -15.81 -20.65 -9.46
N PRO A 388 -15.17 -19.78 -8.65
CA PRO A 388 -15.84 -18.66 -8.01
C PRO A 388 -16.37 -17.66 -9.05
N VAL A 389 -17.64 -17.31 -8.93
CA VAL A 389 -18.37 -16.42 -9.82
C VAL A 389 -19.11 -15.35 -9.01
N GLU A 390 -19.51 -14.29 -9.68
CA GLU A 390 -20.49 -13.36 -9.16
C GLU A 390 -21.78 -13.49 -9.97
N VAL A 391 -22.92 -13.44 -9.28
CA VAL A 391 -24.25 -13.67 -9.85
C VAL A 391 -25.07 -12.40 -9.70
N SER A 392 -25.61 -11.89 -10.81
CA SER A 392 -26.50 -10.73 -10.79
C SER A 392 -27.91 -11.10 -10.38
N SER A 393 -28.56 -10.29 -9.54
CA SER A 393 -29.98 -10.45 -9.23
C SER A 393 -30.86 -9.64 -10.19
N GLU A 394 -31.97 -10.24 -10.63
CA GLU A 394 -33.06 -9.56 -11.36
C GLU A 394 -34.25 -9.23 -10.44
N GLU A 395 -34.13 -9.51 -9.13
CA GLU A 395 -35.17 -9.21 -8.15
C GLU A 395 -35.32 -7.70 -7.95
N GLU A 396 -36.56 -7.22 -7.85
CA GLU A 396 -36.87 -5.81 -7.63
C GLU A 396 -36.25 -5.32 -6.31
N GLY A 397 -35.38 -4.31 -6.39
CA GLY A 397 -34.58 -3.80 -5.26
C GLY A 397 -33.16 -4.36 -5.17
N PHE A 398 -32.81 -5.37 -5.98
CA PHE A 398 -31.47 -5.95 -6.09
C PHE A 398 -30.87 -5.77 -7.49
N GLU A 399 -31.48 -4.94 -8.32
CA GLU A 399 -30.93 -4.62 -9.63
C GLU A 399 -29.57 -3.93 -9.48
N ASP A 400 -28.60 -4.32 -10.29
CA ASP A 400 -27.19 -3.89 -10.22
C ASP A 400 -26.39 -4.44 -9.02
N SER A 401 -26.91 -5.45 -8.32
CA SER A 401 -26.16 -6.21 -7.30
C SER A 401 -25.53 -7.49 -7.87
N TRP A 402 -24.36 -7.85 -7.33
CA TRP A 402 -23.60 -9.04 -7.70
C TRP A 402 -23.20 -9.82 -6.44
N PHE A 403 -23.66 -11.06 -6.31
CA PHE A 403 -23.41 -11.90 -5.15
C PHE A 403 -22.35 -12.97 -5.43
N ALA A 404 -21.43 -13.15 -4.49
CA ALA A 404 -20.39 -14.16 -4.60
C ALA A 404 -20.98 -15.58 -4.48
N ALA A 405 -20.64 -16.43 -5.44
CA ALA A 405 -21.10 -17.79 -5.53
C ALA A 405 -20.05 -18.70 -6.18
N LYS A 406 -20.32 -19.99 -6.19
CA LYS A 406 -19.53 -21.02 -6.86
C LYS A 406 -20.38 -21.70 -7.94
N LEU A 407 -19.81 -21.84 -9.13
CA LEU A 407 -20.45 -22.61 -10.21
C LEU A 407 -20.45 -24.10 -9.86
N VAL A 408 -21.62 -24.70 -9.63
CA VAL A 408 -21.75 -26.11 -9.23
C VAL A 408 -21.84 -27.04 -10.43
N GLU A 409 -22.65 -26.67 -11.44
CA GLU A 409 -22.81 -27.46 -12.66
C GLU A 409 -23.55 -26.68 -13.76
N TYR A 410 -23.31 -27.05 -15.02
CA TYR A 410 -24.12 -26.57 -16.14
C TYR A 410 -25.39 -27.41 -16.28
N ARG A 411 -26.54 -26.74 -16.43
CA ARG A 411 -27.86 -27.34 -16.65
C ARG A 411 -28.35 -26.96 -18.05
N GLY A 412 -27.77 -27.57 -19.08
CA GLY A 412 -28.05 -27.26 -20.48
C GLY A 412 -27.04 -26.28 -21.09
N LEU A 413 -27.47 -25.47 -22.06
CA LEU A 413 -26.61 -24.54 -22.80
C LEU A 413 -26.61 -23.12 -22.22
N ASP A 414 -27.68 -22.73 -21.53
CA ASP A 414 -27.95 -21.34 -21.11
C ASP A 414 -28.17 -21.19 -19.61
N LYS A 415 -28.15 -22.29 -18.84
CA LYS A 415 -28.34 -22.26 -17.39
C LYS A 415 -27.26 -23.01 -16.63
N CYS A 416 -27.06 -22.60 -15.40
CA CYS A 416 -26.15 -23.22 -14.45
C CYS A 416 -26.74 -23.21 -13.04
N LEU A 417 -26.35 -24.20 -12.25
CA LEU A 417 -26.58 -24.21 -10.82
C LEU A 417 -25.40 -23.53 -10.13
N VAL A 418 -25.69 -22.53 -9.31
CA VAL A 418 -24.71 -21.82 -8.49
C VAL A 418 -25.00 -22.05 -7.01
N GLU A 419 -23.95 -22.00 -6.18
CA GLU A 419 -24.04 -22.07 -4.72
C GLU A 419 -23.46 -20.78 -4.15
N TYR A 420 -24.28 -19.98 -3.46
CA TYR A 420 -23.84 -18.70 -2.91
C TYR A 420 -22.96 -18.89 -1.68
N ASP A 421 -21.93 -18.05 -1.54
CA ASP A 421 -20.96 -18.16 -0.45
C ASP A 421 -21.55 -17.73 0.90
N LYS A 422 -22.40 -16.69 0.87
CA LYS A 422 -22.92 -16.00 2.07
C LYS A 422 -24.43 -16.09 2.25
N LEU A 423 -25.16 -16.53 1.22
CA LEU A 423 -26.61 -16.71 1.30
C LEU A 423 -26.93 -18.14 1.72
N LYS A 424 -27.95 -18.30 2.56
CA LYS A 424 -28.39 -19.61 3.06
C LYS A 424 -29.80 -19.92 2.59
N ALA A 425 -30.12 -21.20 2.47
CA ALA A 425 -31.49 -21.66 2.25
C ALA A 425 -32.40 -21.28 3.42
N GLU A 426 -33.72 -21.39 3.25
CA GLU A 426 -34.74 -21.04 4.26
C GLU A 426 -34.54 -21.75 5.60
N ASP A 427 -33.89 -22.93 5.60
CA ASP A 427 -33.59 -23.70 6.79
C ASP A 427 -32.34 -23.19 7.57
N ALA A 428 -31.65 -22.19 7.03
CA ALA A 428 -30.41 -21.57 7.50
C ALA A 428 -29.22 -22.53 7.76
N LYS A 429 -29.31 -23.78 7.27
CA LYS A 429 -28.30 -24.83 7.49
C LYS A 429 -27.44 -25.06 6.26
N GLU A 430 -28.04 -24.98 5.08
CA GLU A 430 -27.34 -25.24 3.82
C GLU A 430 -27.10 -23.92 3.05
N PRO A 431 -26.00 -23.82 2.27
CA PRO A 431 -25.79 -22.69 1.38
C PRO A 431 -26.90 -22.64 0.32
N LEU A 432 -27.34 -21.43 -0.02
CA LEU A 432 -28.40 -21.24 -1.01
C LEU A 432 -27.88 -21.69 -2.38
N ARG A 433 -28.63 -22.57 -3.04
CA ARG A 433 -28.37 -22.98 -4.42
C ARG A 433 -29.49 -22.52 -5.33
N GLU A 434 -29.14 -21.95 -6.47
CA GLU A 434 -30.09 -21.37 -7.41
C GLU A 434 -29.73 -21.74 -8.86
N GLU A 435 -30.74 -21.96 -9.69
CA GLU A 435 -30.57 -22.10 -11.13
C GLU A 435 -30.65 -20.72 -11.78
N VAL A 436 -29.52 -20.26 -12.32
CA VAL A 436 -29.38 -18.94 -12.94
C VAL A 436 -28.96 -19.08 -14.41
N LYS A 437 -29.23 -18.05 -15.20
CA LYS A 437 -28.80 -18.04 -16.61
C LYS A 437 -27.30 -17.76 -16.69
N VAL A 438 -26.63 -18.34 -17.68
CA VAL A 438 -25.19 -18.12 -17.91
C VAL A 438 -24.85 -16.63 -18.18
N ILE A 439 -25.82 -15.85 -18.64
CA ILE A 439 -25.67 -14.39 -18.83
C ILE A 439 -25.68 -13.59 -17.52
N GLN A 440 -26.21 -14.16 -16.44
CA GLN A 440 -26.30 -13.55 -15.11
C GLN A 440 -25.06 -13.87 -14.26
N ILE A 441 -24.15 -14.70 -14.77
CA ILE A 441 -22.91 -15.03 -14.10
C ILE A 441 -21.75 -14.34 -14.77
N ARG A 442 -20.84 -13.82 -13.97
CA ARG A 442 -19.52 -13.36 -14.39
C ARG A 442 -18.47 -14.06 -13.52
N PRO A 443 -17.24 -14.26 -14.00
CA PRO A 443 -16.15 -14.63 -13.08
C PRO A 443 -16.04 -13.56 -11.98
N GLN A 444 -15.35 -13.86 -10.89
CA GLN A 444 -14.98 -12.78 -9.97
C GLN A 444 -14.05 -11.81 -10.71
N PRO A 445 -14.32 -10.49 -10.69
CA PRO A 445 -13.40 -9.50 -11.26
C PRO A 445 -12.02 -9.71 -10.67
N VAL A 446 -11.00 -9.71 -11.54
CA VAL A 446 -9.62 -9.69 -11.06
C VAL A 446 -9.47 -8.39 -10.29
N GLU A 447 -9.31 -8.48 -8.97
CA GLU A 447 -9.18 -7.31 -8.11
C GLU A 447 -7.95 -6.51 -8.56
N ARG A 448 -8.19 -5.48 -9.38
CA ARG A 448 -7.18 -4.46 -9.63
C ARG A 448 -7.01 -3.73 -8.32
N ILE A 449 -5.85 -3.88 -7.70
CA ILE A 449 -5.46 -3.11 -6.52
C ILE A 449 -5.53 -1.63 -6.91
N MET A 450 -6.58 -0.95 -6.48
CA MET A 450 -6.65 0.50 -6.60
C MET A 450 -5.76 1.10 -5.51
N VAL A 451 -4.51 1.37 -5.87
CA VAL A 451 -3.56 2.15 -5.06
C VAL A 451 -3.95 3.65 -5.07
N ASN A 452 -4.72 4.06 -6.09
CA ASN A 452 -5.15 5.44 -6.29
C ASN A 452 -6.48 5.72 -5.59
N SER A 453 -6.56 6.91 -4.98
CA SER A 453 -7.84 7.43 -4.48
C SER A 453 -8.83 7.57 -5.62
N PHE A 454 -10.07 7.11 -5.41
CA PHE A 454 -11.14 7.34 -6.37
C PHE A 454 -11.43 8.83 -6.54
N GLU A 455 -11.78 9.22 -7.76
CA GLU A 455 -12.21 10.56 -8.12
C GLU A 455 -13.73 10.72 -8.02
N LYS A 456 -14.18 11.98 -8.00
CA LYS A 456 -15.61 12.27 -8.09
C LYS A 456 -16.11 11.84 -9.48
N LEU A 457 -17.27 11.20 -9.53
CA LEU A 457 -17.92 10.61 -10.71
C LEU A 457 -17.35 9.26 -11.17
N ASP A 458 -16.38 8.69 -10.44
CA ASP A 458 -15.96 7.33 -10.73
C ASP A 458 -17.10 6.34 -10.47
N LYS A 459 -17.32 5.43 -11.43
CA LYS A 459 -18.24 4.30 -11.30
C LYS A 459 -17.52 3.19 -10.53
N VAL A 460 -18.11 2.72 -9.45
CA VAL A 460 -17.53 1.77 -8.50
C VAL A 460 -18.50 0.64 -8.20
N ASP A 461 -17.98 -0.53 -7.86
CA ASP A 461 -18.73 -1.57 -7.17
C ASP A 461 -18.50 -1.38 -5.66
N ALA A 462 -19.58 -1.17 -4.90
CA ALA A 462 -19.55 -1.00 -3.45
C ALA A 462 -20.03 -2.27 -2.74
N PHE A 463 -19.23 -2.79 -1.81
CA PHE A 463 -19.58 -3.96 -1.02
C PHE A 463 -20.58 -3.59 0.09
N TYR A 464 -21.81 -4.08 -0.06
CA TYR A 464 -22.94 -3.80 0.83
C TYR A 464 -23.92 -4.97 0.84
N ASN A 465 -24.49 -5.33 1.99
CA ASN A 465 -25.44 -6.44 2.13
C ASN A 465 -25.00 -7.75 1.43
N ASP A 466 -23.75 -8.15 1.67
CA ASP A 466 -23.14 -9.37 1.12
C ASP A 466 -23.02 -9.46 -0.42
N GLY A 467 -23.30 -8.36 -1.11
CA GLY A 467 -23.13 -8.20 -2.56
C GLY A 467 -22.29 -6.99 -2.94
N TRP A 468 -21.89 -6.94 -4.20
CA TRP A 468 -21.25 -5.80 -4.85
C TRP A 468 -22.28 -5.02 -5.65
N TRP A 469 -22.43 -3.73 -5.33
CA TRP A 469 -23.47 -2.86 -5.90
C TRP A 469 -22.85 -1.78 -6.76
N VAL A 470 -23.35 -1.62 -7.98
CA VAL A 470 -22.86 -0.58 -8.89
C VAL A 470 -23.33 0.80 -8.41
N GLY A 471 -22.39 1.71 -8.18
CA GLY A 471 -22.67 3.08 -7.78
C GLY A 471 -21.69 4.09 -8.35
N VAL A 472 -21.94 5.37 -8.09
CA VAL A 472 -21.10 6.49 -8.57
C VAL A 472 -20.64 7.35 -7.39
N ILE A 473 -19.36 7.68 -7.34
CA ILE A 473 -18.82 8.53 -6.27
C ILE A 473 -19.30 9.96 -6.46
N VAL A 474 -20.08 10.46 -5.48
CA VAL A 474 -20.59 11.83 -5.50
C VAL A 474 -19.76 12.78 -4.62
N LYS A 475 -19.03 12.24 -3.64
CA LYS A 475 -18.19 13.04 -2.74
C LYS A 475 -17.03 12.25 -2.16
N ILE A 476 -15.85 12.87 -2.15
CA ILE A 476 -14.66 12.36 -1.47
C ILE A 476 -14.58 13.00 -0.08
N LEU A 477 -14.35 12.20 0.95
CA LEU A 477 -14.22 12.62 2.35
C LEU A 477 -12.81 12.32 2.87
N ALA A 478 -12.44 12.93 4.00
CA ALA A 478 -11.17 12.63 4.67
C ALA A 478 -11.09 11.16 5.14
N LYS A 479 -9.86 10.68 5.33
CA LYS A 479 -9.55 9.32 5.80
C LYS A 479 -10.08 8.22 4.86
N SER A 480 -9.96 8.45 3.54
CA SER A 480 -10.31 7.46 2.51
C SER A 480 -11.77 6.98 2.61
N ASN A 481 -12.69 7.91 2.88
CA ASN A 481 -14.12 7.63 2.85
C ASN A 481 -14.76 8.33 1.64
N TYR A 482 -15.80 7.73 1.09
CA TYR A 482 -16.50 8.21 -0.10
C TYR A 482 -18.00 8.15 0.13
N LEU A 483 -18.74 9.09 -0.45
CA LEU A 483 -20.18 8.97 -0.62
C LEU A 483 -20.45 8.43 -2.01
N VAL A 484 -21.15 7.31 -2.09
CA VAL A 484 -21.53 6.63 -3.32
C VAL A 484 -23.03 6.74 -3.49
N ASN A 485 -23.46 7.17 -4.67
CA ASN A 485 -24.86 7.25 -5.08
C ASN A 485 -25.22 6.01 -5.91
N PHE A 486 -26.32 5.35 -5.55
CA PHE A 486 -26.90 4.23 -6.28
C PHE A 486 -28.04 4.75 -7.16
N GLU A 487 -27.83 4.81 -8.48
CA GLU A 487 -28.76 5.51 -9.38
C GLU A 487 -30.17 4.92 -9.40
N LYS A 488 -30.30 3.60 -9.21
CA LYS A 488 -31.60 2.90 -9.22
C LYS A 488 -32.43 3.17 -7.98
N THR A 489 -31.81 3.12 -6.80
CA THR A 489 -32.49 3.31 -5.51
C THR A 489 -32.54 4.80 -5.10
N GLY A 490 -31.67 5.63 -5.67
CA GLY A 490 -31.48 7.03 -5.30
C GLY A 490 -30.77 7.22 -3.95
N GLU A 491 -30.25 6.14 -3.36
CA GLU A 491 -29.58 6.17 -2.06
C GLU A 491 -28.15 6.68 -2.16
N VAL A 492 -27.73 7.47 -1.16
CA VAL A 492 -26.33 7.92 -1.01
C VAL A 492 -25.78 7.38 0.30
N LEU A 493 -24.86 6.42 0.21
CA LEU A 493 -24.27 5.77 1.38
C LEU A 493 -22.78 6.09 1.48
N LYS A 494 -22.25 6.00 2.72
CA LYS A 494 -20.84 6.24 3.02
C LYS A 494 -20.08 4.92 3.04
N PHE A 495 -19.02 4.84 2.25
CA PHE A 495 -18.13 3.69 2.19
C PHE A 495 -16.69 4.09 2.49
N ASN A 496 -15.94 3.18 3.09
CA ASN A 496 -14.49 3.28 3.11
C ASN A 496 -13.89 2.76 1.79
N HIS A 497 -12.68 3.18 1.46
CA HIS A 497 -11.93 2.74 0.28
C HIS A 497 -11.90 1.21 0.12
N PHE A 498 -11.71 0.43 1.19
CA PHE A 498 -11.67 -1.03 1.12
C PHE A 498 -13.02 -1.70 0.80
N GLN A 499 -14.12 -0.95 0.89
CA GLN A 499 -15.46 -1.42 0.53
C GLN A 499 -15.81 -1.09 -0.92
N LEU A 500 -14.88 -0.49 -1.67
CA LEU A 500 -15.09 -0.06 -3.04
C LEU A 500 -14.05 -0.69 -3.96
N ARG A 501 -14.46 -1.04 -5.17
CA ARG A 501 -13.55 -1.37 -6.27
C ARG A 501 -14.01 -0.64 -7.53
N LEU A 502 -13.11 -0.42 -8.49
CA LEU A 502 -13.52 0.19 -9.76
C LEU A 502 -14.56 -0.71 -10.44
N HIS A 503 -15.63 -0.10 -10.95
CA HIS A 503 -16.63 -0.87 -11.67
C HIS A 503 -16.03 -1.45 -12.97
N GLN A 504 -16.28 -2.74 -13.19
CA GLN A 504 -15.90 -3.45 -14.41
C GLN A 504 -17.12 -4.17 -14.97
N GLU A 505 -17.26 -4.13 -16.29
CA GLU A 505 -18.30 -4.83 -17.04
C GLU A 505 -17.71 -6.09 -17.66
N TRP A 506 -18.40 -7.23 -17.51
CA TRP A 506 -17.99 -8.49 -18.14
C TRP A 506 -18.76 -8.65 -19.45
N ILE A 507 -18.07 -8.53 -20.58
CA ILE A 507 -18.67 -8.57 -21.93
C ILE A 507 -17.83 -9.50 -22.80
N ASP A 508 -18.49 -10.47 -23.47
CA ASP A 508 -17.87 -11.41 -24.42
C ASP A 508 -16.60 -12.11 -23.91
N GLY A 509 -16.59 -12.49 -22.63
CA GLY A 509 -15.47 -13.19 -22.02
C GLY A 509 -14.29 -12.30 -21.61
N LYS A 510 -14.49 -10.97 -21.54
CA LYS A 510 -13.46 -10.00 -21.14
C LYS A 510 -14.01 -8.98 -20.15
N TRP A 511 -13.15 -8.53 -19.23
CA TRP A 511 -13.42 -7.40 -18.35
C TRP A 511 -13.15 -6.07 -19.05
N ILE A 512 -14.11 -5.17 -19.03
CA ILE A 512 -14.02 -3.82 -19.60
C ILE A 512 -14.22 -2.81 -18.47
N THR A 513 -13.27 -1.89 -18.30
CA THR A 513 -13.44 -0.73 -17.40
C THR A 513 -14.16 0.38 -18.13
N SER A 514 -15.17 0.98 -17.51
CA SER A 514 -15.81 2.18 -18.05
C SER A 514 -14.78 3.32 -18.11
N SER A 515 -14.24 3.60 -19.30
CA SER A 515 -13.37 4.77 -19.51
C SER A 515 -14.18 6.05 -19.27
N LYS A 516 -13.58 7.00 -18.53
CA LYS A 516 -14.19 8.30 -18.20
C LYS A 516 -14.88 8.88 -19.43
N SER A 517 -16.20 9.02 -19.37
CA SER A 517 -16.95 9.74 -20.41
C SER A 517 -16.56 11.21 -20.31
N GLN A 518 -15.60 11.63 -21.14
CA GLN A 518 -15.43 13.04 -21.47
C GLN A 518 -16.72 13.48 -22.18
N LYS A 519 -17.65 14.05 -21.42
CA LYS A 519 -18.67 14.91 -22.01
C LYS A 519 -17.95 16.19 -22.46
N VAL A 520 -17.85 16.30 -23.77
CA VAL A 520 -17.46 17.50 -24.53
C VAL A 520 -18.36 18.68 -24.16
#